data_AF-A0A920GPN3-F1
#
_entry.id   AF-A0A920GPN3-F1
#
_cell.length_a   1.000
_cell.length_b   1.000
_cell.length_c   1.000
_cell.angle_alpha   90.00
_cell.angle_beta   90.00
_cell.angle_gamma   90.00
#
_symmetry.space_group_name_H-M   'P 1'
#
loop_
_entity.id
_entity.type
_entity.pdbx_description
1 polymer ?
#
loop_
_entity_poly.entity_id
_entity_poly.type
_entity_poly.pdbx_seq_one_letter_code
_entity_poly.pdbx_strand_id
1 'polypeptide(L)'
;MRFPWAILSMLTMIALVSGLFLGIKSKRTTETEIIDFYANSFEKKMREQGVLIDKSACYAVVSNRFWERMRIICDIDTSTFIEFPVGAWGQLLIEEPRIGLRKGI
;
A
#
# COMPACT_ATOMS: atom_id res chain seq x y z
N MET A 1 37.33 -10.13 29.70
CA MET A 1 35.92 -9.86 29.34
C MET A 1 35.91 -8.82 28.23
N ARG A 2 35.64 -9.22 26.98
CA ARG A 2 35.59 -8.27 25.85
C ARG A 2 34.32 -7.43 25.96
N PHE A 3 34.51 -6.13 25.93
CA PHE A 3 33.58 -5.10 26.38
C PHE A 3 32.22 -5.15 25.66
N PRO A 4 31.09 -5.13 26.39
CA PRO A 4 29.74 -5.03 25.80
C PRO A 4 29.51 -3.72 25.03
N TRP A 5 30.39 -2.72 25.20
CA TRP A 5 30.33 -1.43 24.53
C TRP A 5 30.48 -1.50 23.00
N ALA A 6 31.25 -2.46 22.47
CA ALA A 6 31.40 -2.60 21.02
C ALA A 6 30.08 -3.08 20.37
N ILE A 7 29.39 -4.01 21.03
CA ILE A 7 28.10 -4.53 20.57
C ILE A 7 27.03 -3.44 20.67
N LEU A 8 27.01 -2.70 21.78
CA LEU A 8 26.08 -1.59 21.96
C LEU A 8 26.26 -0.54 20.87
N SER A 9 27.51 -0.12 20.61
CA SER A 9 27.85 0.84 19.56
C SER A 9 27.39 0.37 18.17
N MET A 10 27.64 -0.90 17.84
CA MET A 10 27.23 -1.49 16.57
C MET A 10 25.70 -1.50 16.41
N LEU A 11 24.96 -1.87 17.45
CA LEU A 11 23.50 -1.86 17.43
C LEU A 11 22.94 -0.44 17.27
N THR A 12 23.50 0.56 17.95
CA THR A 12 23.10 1.97 17.76
C THR A 12 23.34 2.47 16.34
N MET A 13 24.47 2.11 15.73
CA MET A 13 24.75 2.50 14.34
C MET A 13 23.75 1.86 13.37
N ILE A 14 23.42 0.58 13.56
CA ILE A 14 22.41 -0.11 12.74
C ILE A 14 21.03 0.56 12.91
N ALA A 15 20.64 0.89 14.14
CA ALA A 15 19.37 1.56 14.41
C ALA A 15 19.29 2.95 13.74
N LEU A 16 20.37 3.75 13.81
CA LEU A 16 20.45 5.07 13.17
C LEU A 16 20.37 4.97 11.64
N VAL A 17 21.14 4.06 11.04
CA VAL A 17 21.11 3.83 9.59
C VAL A 17 19.72 3.37 9.16
N SER A 18 19.13 2.42 9.89
CA SER A 18 17.78 1.92 9.59
C SER A 18 16.73 3.04 9.71
N GLY A 19 16.79 3.86 10.77
CA GLY A 19 15.91 5.00 10.95
C GLY A 19 16.04 6.04 9.82
N LEU A 20 17.27 6.34 9.38
CA LEU A 20 17.52 7.27 8.28
C LEU A 20 16.96 6.72 6.95
N PHE A 21 17.24 5.47 6.61
CA PHE A 21 16.74 4.83 5.39
C PHE A 21 15.21 4.73 5.38
N LEU A 22 14.61 4.36 6.51
CA LEU A 22 13.15 4.32 6.66
C LEU A 22 12.53 5.71 6.55
N GLY A 23 13.16 6.74 7.14
CA GLY A 23 12.71 8.13 7.03
C GLY A 23 12.76 8.65 5.59
N ILE A 24 13.84 8.36 4.85
CA ILE A 24 13.98 8.75 3.44
C ILE A 24 12.93 8.05 2.57
N LYS A 25 12.70 6.74 2.79
CA LYS A 25 11.71 5.97 2.03
C LYS A 25 10.29 6.43 2.34
N SER A 26 9.98 6.71 3.60
CA SER A 26 8.68 7.23 4.03
C SER A 26 8.39 8.62 3.46
N LYS A 27 9.41 9.48 3.28
CA LYS A 27 9.24 10.79 2.65
C LYS A 27 9.06 10.69 1.13
N ARG A 28 9.65 9.66 0.50
CA ARG A 28 9.57 9.47 -0.95
C ARG A 28 8.24 8.86 -1.39
N THR A 29 7.71 7.89 -0.65
CA THR A 29 6.44 7.27 -1.03
C THR A 29 5.29 8.24 -0.76
N THR A 30 4.91 8.99 -1.79
CA THR A 30 3.73 9.85 -1.75
C THR A 30 2.45 9.03 -1.87
N GLU A 31 1.35 9.53 -1.32
CA GLU A 31 0.05 8.84 -1.40
C GLU A 31 -0.38 8.61 -2.86
N THR A 32 -0.09 9.59 -3.73
CA THR A 32 -0.36 9.51 -5.17
C THR A 32 0.41 8.37 -5.85
N GLU A 33 1.69 8.19 -5.54
CA GLU A 33 2.50 7.09 -6.10
C GLU A 33 1.94 5.72 -5.71
N ILE A 34 1.44 5.58 -4.48
CA ILE A 34 0.84 4.33 -4.02
C ILE A 34 -0.46 4.08 -4.80
N ILE A 35 -1.31 5.09 -4.95
CA ILE A 35 -2.57 4.98 -5.69
C ILE A 35 -2.31 4.58 -7.15
N ASP A 36 -1.40 5.29 -7.82
CA ASP A 36 -1.02 5.00 -9.20
C ASP A 36 -0.47 3.59 -9.36
N PHE A 37 0.34 3.11 -8.42
CA PHE A 37 0.87 1.75 -8.47
C PHE A 37 -0.24 0.69 -8.45
N TYR A 38 -1.19 0.78 -7.51
CA TYR A 38 -2.28 -0.20 -7.43
C TYR A 38 -3.29 -0.03 -8.56
N ALA A 39 -3.56 1.20 -9.01
CA ALA A 39 -4.44 1.46 -10.16
C ALA A 39 -3.87 0.87 -11.46
N ASN A 40 -2.56 1.05 -11.71
CA ASN A 40 -1.89 0.44 -12.86
C ASN A 40 -1.89 -1.09 -12.77
N SER A 41 -1.70 -1.65 -11.56
CA SER A 41 -1.76 -3.10 -11.36
C SER A 41 -3.17 -3.66 -11.62
N PHE A 42 -4.20 -2.91 -11.25
CA PHE A 42 -5.59 -3.25 -11.50
C PHE A 42 -5.92 -3.18 -13.00
N GLU A 43 -5.56 -2.09 -13.68
CA GLU A 43 -5.76 -1.93 -15.13
C GLU A 43 -5.11 -3.09 -15.90
N LYS A 44 -3.85 -3.42 -15.56
CA LYS A 44 -3.13 -4.52 -16.18
C LYS A 44 -3.87 -5.85 -16.01
N LYS A 45 -4.33 -6.16 -14.78
CA LYS A 45 -5.07 -7.38 -14.47
C LYS A 45 -6.39 -7.46 -15.24
N MET A 46 -7.11 -6.35 -15.34
CA MET A 46 -8.37 -6.27 -16.10
C MET A 46 -8.14 -6.44 -17.61
N ARG A 47 -7.10 -5.81 -18.16
CA ARG A 47 -6.72 -5.97 -19.56
C ARG A 47 -6.36 -7.42 -19.89
N GLU A 48 -5.64 -8.11 -19.01
CA GLU A 48 -5.33 -9.55 -19.16
C GLU A 48 -6.60 -10.42 -19.14
N GLN A 49 -7.65 -9.99 -18.42
CA GLN A 49 -8.97 -10.63 -18.39
C GLN A 49 -9.88 -10.20 -19.56
N GLY A 50 -9.39 -9.38 -20.48
CA GLY A 50 -10.15 -8.89 -21.64
C GLY A 50 -11.10 -7.72 -21.33
N VAL A 51 -10.99 -7.12 -20.15
CA VAL A 51 -11.83 -6.00 -19.70
C VAL A 51 -11.05 -4.69 -19.87
N LEU A 52 -11.62 -3.75 -20.65
CA LEU A 52 -11.07 -2.41 -20.84
C LEU A 52 -11.62 -1.48 -19.75
N ILE A 53 -10.83 -1.25 -18.70
CA ILE A 53 -11.10 -0.28 -17.63
C ILE A 53 -9.93 0.69 -17.53
N ASP A 54 -10.23 1.96 -17.29
CA ASP A 54 -9.21 3.00 -17.07
C ASP A 54 -8.85 3.13 -15.60
N LYS A 55 -7.60 3.54 -15.32
CA LYS A 55 -7.09 3.77 -13.97
C LYS A 55 -7.87 4.85 -13.19
N SER A 56 -8.60 5.75 -13.87
CA SER A 56 -9.48 6.74 -13.22
C SER A 56 -10.66 6.13 -12.47
N ALA A 57 -10.95 4.84 -12.66
CA ALA A 57 -11.92 4.10 -11.86
C ALA A 57 -11.44 3.82 -10.42
N CYS A 58 -10.18 4.11 -10.11
CA CYS A 58 -9.58 3.91 -8.79
C CYS A 58 -9.52 5.20 -7.97
N TYR A 59 -9.89 5.12 -6.69
CA TYR A 59 -9.80 6.22 -5.73
C TYR A 59 -9.35 5.73 -4.35
N ALA A 60 -8.75 6.61 -3.56
CA ALA A 60 -8.30 6.29 -2.20
C ALA A 60 -9.27 6.82 -1.14
N VAL A 61 -9.45 6.02 -0.09
CA VAL A 61 -10.23 6.36 1.10
C VAL A 61 -9.35 6.16 2.32
N VAL A 62 -9.32 7.15 3.22
CA VAL A 62 -8.61 7.03 4.51
C VAL A 62 -9.27 5.93 5.34
N SER A 63 -8.44 5.07 5.96
CA SER A 63 -8.93 4.03 6.85
C SER A 63 -8.78 4.41 8.31
N ASN A 64 -9.74 3.96 9.13
CA ASN A 64 -9.72 4.12 10.59
C ASN A 64 -9.13 2.89 11.32
N ARG A 65 -8.60 1.90 10.59
CA ARG A 65 -8.03 0.68 11.20
C ARG A 65 -6.55 0.89 11.51
N PHE A 66 -6.10 0.39 12.67
CA PHE A 66 -4.74 0.64 13.17
C PHE A 66 -3.60 0.23 12.22
N TRP A 67 -3.76 -0.88 11.50
CA TRP A 67 -2.74 -1.36 10.54
C TRP A 67 -2.95 -0.85 9.12
N GLU A 68 -4.08 -0.20 8.83
CA GLU A 68 -4.52 0.22 7.49
C GLU A 68 -4.43 1.75 7.39
N ARG A 69 -3.53 2.24 6.54
CA ARG A 69 -3.40 3.68 6.30
C ARG A 69 -4.51 4.18 5.39
N MET A 70 -4.77 3.45 4.32
CA MET A 70 -5.77 3.80 3.33
C MET A 70 -6.28 2.55 2.62
N ARG A 71 -7.44 2.66 1.99
CA ARG A 71 -7.99 1.68 1.06
C ARG A 71 -8.06 2.29 -0.31
N ILE A 72 -7.52 1.59 -1.29
CA ILE A 72 -7.69 1.96 -2.69
C ILE A 72 -8.85 1.12 -3.22
N ILE A 73 -9.86 1.78 -3.74
CA ILE A 73 -11.07 1.17 -4.27
C ILE A 73 -11.06 1.41 -5.77
N CYS A 74 -11.12 0.34 -6.55
CA CYS A 74 -11.23 0.36 -8.00
C CYS A 74 -12.57 -0.22 -8.43
N ASP A 75 -13.43 0.60 -9.03
CA ASP A 75 -14.72 0.15 -9.53
C ASP A 75 -14.51 -0.68 -10.81
N ILE A 76 -15.08 -1.89 -10.84
CA ILE A 76 -15.06 -2.75 -12.04
C ILE A 76 -16.28 -2.42 -12.90
N ASP A 77 -17.44 -2.36 -12.26
CA ASP A 77 -18.71 -1.95 -12.84
C ASP A 77 -19.51 -1.13 -11.82
N THR A 78 -20.78 -0.84 -12.13
CA THR A 78 -21.66 -0.05 -11.26
C THR A 78 -22.03 -0.76 -9.95
N SER A 79 -21.81 -2.08 -9.88
CA SER A 79 -22.24 -2.99 -8.81
C SER A 79 -21.10 -3.70 -8.09
N THR A 80 -19.88 -3.67 -8.62
CA THR A 80 -18.73 -4.44 -8.14
C THR A 80 -17.47 -3.59 -8.10
N PHE A 81 -16.69 -3.76 -7.05
CA PHE A 81 -15.44 -3.05 -6.84
C PHE A 81 -14.38 -3.95 -6.24
N ILE A 82 -13.12 -3.59 -6.44
CA ILE A 82 -11.97 -4.22 -5.81
C ILE A 82 -11.38 -3.25 -4.79
N GLU A 83 -11.10 -3.74 -3.59
CA GLU A 83 -10.51 -3.00 -2.49
C GLU A 83 -9.11 -3.54 -2.18
N PHE A 84 -8.13 -2.64 -2.19
CA PHE A 84 -6.75 -2.88 -1.79
C PHE A 84 -6.51 -2.18 -0.44
N PRO A 85 -6.48 -2.91 0.69
CA PRO A 85 -6.14 -2.32 1.98
C PRO A 85 -4.63 -2.15 2.08
N VAL A 86 -4.21 -0.90 2.19
CA VAL A 86 -2.81 -0.50 2.17
C VAL A 86 -2.35 -0.11 3.57
N GLY A 87 -1.22 -0.67 3.98
CA GLY A 87 -0.59 -0.39 5.26
C GLY A 87 0.26 0.88 5.26
N ALA A 88 0.89 1.14 6.41
CA ALA A 88 1.64 2.38 6.65
C ALA A 88 2.75 2.67 5.64
N TRP A 89 3.35 1.64 5.04
CA TRP A 89 4.46 1.74 4.09
C TRP A 89 4.06 1.51 2.63
N GLY A 90 2.75 1.58 2.31
CA GLY A 90 2.27 1.33 0.95
C GLY A 90 2.13 -0.15 0.58
N GLN A 91 2.39 -1.07 1.52
CA GLN A 91 2.23 -2.51 1.31
C GLN A 91 0.77 -2.95 1.38
N LEU A 92 0.40 -3.96 0.60
CA LEU A 92 -0.89 -4.62 0.72
C LEU A 92 -0.94 -5.42 2.03
N LEU A 93 -2.01 -5.28 2.81
CA LEU A 93 -2.14 -5.96 4.12
C LEU A 93 -2.71 -7.37 4.02
N ILE A 94 -3.17 -7.75 2.83
CA ILE A 94 -3.78 -9.05 2.53
C ILE A 94 -3.13 -9.62 1.28
N GLU A 95 -3.21 -10.94 1.11
CA GLU A 95 -2.60 -11.63 -0.02
C GLU A 95 -3.32 -11.33 -1.34
N GLU A 96 -4.65 -11.26 -1.30
CA GLU A 96 -5.48 -10.91 -2.45
C GLU A 96 -6.41 -9.75 -2.14
N PRO A 97 -6.65 -8.83 -3.10
CA PRO A 97 -7.54 -7.70 -2.88
C PRO A 97 -8.99 -8.16 -2.71
N ARG A 98 -9.75 -7.45 -1.89
CA ARG A 98 -11.13 -7.84 -1.56
C ARG A 98 -12.05 -7.45 -2.70
N ILE A 99 -12.94 -8.35 -3.10
CA ILE A 99 -14.01 -8.03 -4.04
C ILE A 99 -15.25 -7.69 -3.23
N GLY A 100 -15.78 -6.49 -3.45
CA GLY A 100 -17.00 -6.00 -2.82
C GLY A 100 -18.12 -5.84 -3.84
N LEU A 101 -19.35 -6.02 -3.36
CA LEU A 101 -20.55 -5.65 -4.10
C LEU A 101 -21.05 -4.30 -3.57
N ARG A 102 -21.24 -3.33 -4.45
CA ARG A 102 -21.93 -2.08 -4.15
C ARG A 102 -23.42 -2.45 -4.04
N LYS A 103 -23.95 -2.46 -2.81
CA LYS A 103 -25.40 -2.58 -2.61
C LYS A 103 -26.06 -1.43 -3.37
N GLY A 104 -26.89 -1.79 -4.36
CA GLY A 104 -27.69 -0.84 -5.12
C GLY A 104 -28.50 0.05 -4.18
N ILE A 105 -28.56 1.34 -4.54
CA ILE A 105 -29.57 2.26 -4.05
C ILE A 105 -30.95 1.74 -4.42
#